data_AF-A0A9E3TX75-F1
#
_entry.id   AF-A0A9E3TX75-F1
#
_cell.length_a   1.000
_cell.length_b   1.000
_cell.length_c   1.000
_cell.angle_alpha   90.00
_cell.angle_beta   90.00
_cell.angle_gamma   90.00
#
_symmetry.space_group_name_H-M   'P 1'
#
loop_
_entity.id
_entity.type
_entity.pdbx_description
1 polymer ?
#
loop_
_entity_poly.entity_id
_entity_poly.type
_entity_poly.pdbx_seq_one_letter_code
_entity_poly.pdbx_strand_id
1 'polypeptide(L)' 'MEKWVEIRRRVLGKEISKRQACKDYGIPWRTLQRILEHVEPPGYQLKQPRAKRKLDRMALSHLGRRAD' A
#
# COMPACT_ATOMS: atom_id res chain seq x y z
N MET A 1 4.21 2.39 -17.89
CA MET A 1 3.84 1.06 -18.42
C MET A 1 5.05 0.18 -18.68
N GLU A 2 6.08 0.68 -19.36
CA GLU A 2 7.25 -0.10 -19.80
C GLU A 2 7.94 -0.90 -18.67
N LYS A 3 8.27 -0.25 -17.55
CA LYS A 3 8.89 -0.91 -16.38
C LYS A 3 8.06 -2.05 -15.79
N TRP A 4 6.72 -1.99 -15.84
CA TRP A 4 5.84 -3.04 -15.33
C TRP A 4 5.97 -4.32 -16.14
N VAL A 5 5.91 -4.17 -17.47
CA VAL A 5 6.04 -5.27 -18.43
C VAL A 5 7.46 -5.83 -18.41
N GLU A 6 8.47 -4.97 -18.32
CA GLU A 6 9.88 -5.36 -18.24
C GLU A 6 10.16 -6.22 -17.01
N ILE A 7 9.81 -5.74 -15.80
CA ILE A 7 10.02 -6.48 -14.55
C ILE A 7 9.29 -7.83 -14.59
N ARG A 8 8.05 -7.85 -15.10
CA ARG A 8 7.26 -9.08 -15.22
C ARG A 8 7.90 -10.07 -16.19
N ARG A 9 8.38 -9.61 -17.36
CA ARG A 9 9.09 -10.46 -18.33
C ARG A 9 10.36 -11.06 -17.73
N ARG A 10 11.19 -10.25 -17.07
CA ARG A 10 12.46 -10.75 -16.49
C ARG A 10 12.23 -11.77 -15.37
N VAL A 11 11.23 -11.54 -14.52
CA VAL A 11 10.93 -12.45 -13.40
C VAL A 11 10.22 -13.73 -13.86
N LEU A 12 9.26 -13.66 -14.78
CA LEU A 12 8.60 -14.85 -15.35
C LEU A 12 9.52 -15.63 -16.28
N GLY A 13 10.38 -14.93 -17.03
CA GLY A 13 11.43 -15.51 -17.86
C GLY A 13 12.59 -16.12 -17.08
N LYS A 14 12.55 -16.08 -15.74
CA LYS A 14 13.59 -16.58 -14.83
C LYS A 14 14.98 -15.94 -15.03
N GLU A 15 15.06 -14.78 -15.69
CA GLU A 15 16.31 -14.02 -15.84
C GLU A 15 16.80 -13.47 -14.50
N ILE A 16 15.86 -13.05 -13.65
CA ILE A 16 16.15 -12.53 -12.31
C ILE A 16 15.21 -13.13 -11.27
N SER A 17 15.74 -13.36 -10.07
CA SER A 17 14.91 -13.80 -8.94
C SER A 17 14.02 -12.66 -8.43
N LYS A 18 12.90 -13.00 -7.79
CA LYS A 18 11.99 -11.99 -7.21
C LYS A 18 12.70 -11.07 -6.21
N ARG A 19 13.67 -11.59 -5.47
CA ARG A 19 14.44 -10.84 -4.46
C ARG A 19 15.42 -9.86 -5.11
N GLN A 20 15.97 -10.25 -6.26
CA GLN A 20 16.88 -9.42 -7.05
C GLN A 20 16.10 -8.30 -7.76
N ALA A 21 14.92 -8.59 -8.30
CA ALA A 21 14.04 -7.57 -8.85
C ALA A 21 13.69 -6.46 -7.84
N CYS A 22 13.45 -6.78 -6.56
CA CYS A 22 13.24 -5.76 -5.52
C CYS A 22 14.47 -4.86 -5.29
N LYS A 23 15.69 -5.39 -5.44
CA LYS A 23 16.93 -4.64 -5.27
C LYS A 23 17.25 -3.79 -6.50
N ASP A 24 17.23 -4.39 -7.68
CA ASP A 24 17.63 -3.75 -8.94
C ASP A 24 16.69 -2.60 -9.31
N TYR A 25 15.38 -2.80 -9.10
CA TYR A 25 14.37 -1.80 -9.44
C TYR A 25 13.93 -0.96 -8.22
N GLY A 26 14.49 -1.22 -7.03
CA GLY A 26 14.16 -0.50 -5.81
C GLY A 26 12.68 -0.57 -5.40
N ILE A 27 11.95 -1.59 -5.85
CA ILE A 27 10.51 -1.70 -5.59
C ILE A 27 10.23 -2.54 -4.33
N PRO A 28 9.21 -2.17 -3.53
CA PRO A 28 8.74 -2.99 -2.42
C PRO A 28 8.23 -4.35 -2.91
N TRP A 29 8.40 -5.38 -2.07
CA TRP A 29 7.88 -6.72 -2.32
C TRP A 29 6.39 -6.72 -2.69
N ARG A 30 5.57 -5.90 -2.02
CA ARG A 30 4.13 -5.79 -2.33
C ARG A 30 3.86 -5.27 -3.74
N THR A 31 4.68 -4.34 -4.22
CA THR A 31 4.58 -3.83 -5.59
C THR A 31 4.97 -4.91 -6.60
N LEU A 32 6.05 -5.66 -6.32
CA LEU A 32 6.44 -6.78 -7.16
C LEU A 32 5.36 -7.87 -7.22
N GLN A 33 4.73 -8.21 -6.09
CA GLN A 33 3.59 -9.15 -6.09
C GLN A 33 2.46 -8.65 -6.99
N ARG A 34 2.09 -7.37 -6.90
CA ARG A 34 1.07 -6.77 -7.77
C ARG A 34 1.46 -6.84 -9.26
N ILE A 35 2.74 -6.63 -9.57
CA ILE A 35 3.28 -6.75 -10.94
C ILE A 35 3.15 -8.17 -11.49
N LEU A 36 3.36 -9.17 -10.64
CA LEU A 36 3.25 -10.57 -11.04
C LEU A 36 1.80 -11.02 -11.18
N GLU A 37 0.93 -10.54 -10.30
CA GLU A 37 -0.49 -10.90 -10.22
C GLU A 37 -1.34 -10.23 -11.30
N HIS A 38 -1.01 -8.99 -11.67
CA HIS A 38 -1.74 -8.24 -12.69
C HIS A 38 -0.88 -7.98 -13.94
N VAL A 39 -1.41 -8.37 -15.10
CA VAL A 39 -0.77 -8.18 -16.42
C VAL A 39 -0.53 -6.70 -16.69
N GLU A 40 -1.50 -5.87 -16.33
CA GLU A 40 -1.42 -4.42 -16.38
C GLU A 40 -1.42 -3.86 -14.97
N PRO A 41 -0.77 -2.71 -14.72
CA PRO A 41 -0.95 -2.01 -13.47
C PRO A 41 -2.45 -1.81 -13.26
N PRO A 42 -3.05 -2.40 -12.21
CA PRO A 42 -4.41 -2.05 -11.89
C PRO A 42 -4.40 -0.54 -11.71
N GLY A 43 -5.32 0.15 -12.40
CA GLY A 43 -5.45 1.61 -12.35
C GLY A 43 -5.71 2.11 -10.92
N TYR A 44 -6.26 3.31 -10.78
CA TYR A 44 -6.46 3.94 -9.46
C TYR A 44 -7.02 2.97 -8.38
N GLN A 45 -6.20 2.61 -7.38
CA GLN A 45 -6.59 1.70 -6.30
C GLN A 45 -6.81 2.47 -4.98
N LEU A 46 -8.02 3.05 -4.88
CA LEU A 46 -8.96 3.14 -3.75
C LEU A 46 -10.13 4.02 -4.26
N LYS A 47 -11.40 3.56 -4.19
CA LYS A 47 -12.54 4.45 -4.50
C LYS A 47 -12.71 5.57 -3.46
N GLN A 48 -12.25 5.33 -2.22
CA GLN A 48 -12.32 6.30 -1.13
C GLN A 48 -11.35 5.92 0.00
N PRO A 49 -10.73 6.91 0.68
CA PRO A 49 -9.83 6.67 1.80
C PRO A 49 -10.57 6.00 2.96
N ARG A 50 -9.88 5.16 3.74
CA ARG A 50 -10.44 4.64 5.00
C ARG A 50 -10.85 5.83 5.88
N ALA A 51 -12.11 5.85 6.30
CA ALA A 51 -12.60 6.85 7.23
C ALA A 51 -11.73 6.81 8.50
N LYS A 52 -11.11 7.94 8.83
CA LYS A 52 -10.32 8.09 10.05
C LYS A 52 -11.25 7.87 11.25
N ARG A 53 -10.83 7.08 12.23
CA ARG A 53 -11.52 7.00 13.53
C ARG A 53 -11.59 8.42 14.09
N LYS A 54 -12.79 8.89 14.46
CA LYS A 54 -12.95 10.09 15.27
C LYS A 54 -12.26 9.78 16.60
N LEU A 55 -11.14 10.44 16.87
CA LEU A 55 -10.63 10.50 18.24
C LEU A 55 -11.69 11.24 19.03
N ASP A 56 -12.29 10.55 20.00
CA ASP A 56 -13.22 11.17 20.92
C ASP A 56 -12.49 12.34 21.57
N ARG A 57 -12.97 13.55 21.28
CA ARG A 57 -12.46 14.76 21.90
C ARG A 57 -12.74 14.57 23.38
N MET A 58 -11.70 14.61 24.22
CA MET A 58 -11.86 14.85 25.66
C MET A 58 -12.81 16.04 25.88
N ALA A 59 -14.11 15.76 25.96
CA ALA A 59 -15.19 16.73 26.06
C ALA A 59 -16.35 16.19 26.89
N LEU A 60 -16.12 15.13 27.67
CA LEU A 60 -16.95 14.85 28.84
C LEU A 60 -16.12 15.13 30.10
N SER A 61 -16.28 16.39 30.51
CA SER A 61 -16.45 16.78 31.90
C SER A 61 -15.26 16.55 32.85
N HIS A 62 -14.21 17.35 32.64
CA HIS A 62 -13.40 17.87 33.75
C HIS A 62 -14.09 19.03 34.51
N LEU A 63 -15.43 19.18 34.40
CA LEU A 63 -16.20 20.12 35.22
C LEU A 63 -16.62 19.44 36.52
N GLY A 64 -15.67 19.34 37.44
CA GLY A 64 -16.02 19.27 38.85
C GLY A 64 -16.59 20.62 39.31
N ARG A 65 -17.79 20.60 39.91
CA ARG A 65 -18.09 21.31 41.17
C ARG A 65 -19.55 21.12 41.61
N ARG A 66 -19.68 20.65 42.86
CA ARG A 66 -20.76 20.88 43.86
C ARG A 66 -22.12 20.23 43.51
N ALA A 67 -22.59 19.18 44.18
CA ALA A 67 -22.82 19.03 45.63
C ALA A 67 -23.57 20.23 46.21
N ASP A 68 -24.89 20.18 46.14
CA ASP A 68 -25.84 20.65 47.16
C ASP A 68 -27.09 19.76 47.09
#